data_AF-A0A9D4AI56-F1
#
_entry.id   AF-A0A9D4AI56-F1
#
_cell.length_a   1.000
_cell.length_b   1.000
_cell.length_c   1.000
_cell.angle_alpha   90.00
_cell.angle_beta   90.00
_cell.angle_gamma   90.00
#
_symmetry.space_group_name_H-M   'P 1'
#
loop_
_entity.id
_entity.type
_entity.pdbx_description
1 polymer ?
#
loop_
_entity_poly.entity_id
_entity_poly.type
_entity_poly.pdbx_seq_one_letter_code
_entity_poly.pdbx_strand_id
1 'polypeptide(L)'
;MPDECSRFVVLLRKISTGAQNDLEKVTKMTYAQVAVYGFSDKVGLLSFPRIDYAFEMTMPYSSTTGAIIDSEVREWVGKAYDRTVQLIEEHKEHVAQIAELLLEKDILHQEDLVRVLGEGPFKSSEPTNYDRFKLESIQGHINREQDCG
;
A
#
# COMPACT_ATOMS: atom_id res chain seq x y z
N MET A 1 -8.30 14.29 -31.54
CA MET A 1 -7.11 13.99 -30.72
C MET A 1 -7.12 14.89 -29.50
N PRO A 2 -7.52 14.36 -28.35
CA PRO A 2 -6.89 14.61 -27.05
C PRO A 2 -6.33 13.24 -26.55
N ASP A 3 -5.42 13.03 -25.61
CA ASP A 3 -4.84 13.77 -24.48
C ASP A 3 -3.74 12.84 -23.90
N GLU A 4 -2.47 13.05 -24.26
CA GLU A 4 -1.37 12.11 -23.93
C GLU A 4 -0.68 12.36 -22.57
N CYS A 5 -1.16 13.29 -21.74
CA CYS A 5 -0.36 13.84 -20.63
C CYS A 5 -0.88 13.54 -19.20
N SER A 6 -1.70 12.51 -18.95
CA SER A 6 -2.40 12.36 -17.65
C SER A 6 -2.17 11.06 -16.88
N ARG A 7 -1.00 10.42 -16.91
CA ARG A 7 -0.99 8.98 -16.69
C ARG A 7 0.30 8.45 -16.06
N PHE A 8 0.57 8.46 -14.74
CA PHE A 8 1.90 7.98 -14.21
C PHE A 8 1.99 6.48 -13.82
N VAL A 9 0.96 5.86 -13.24
CA VAL A 9 0.80 4.37 -13.34
C VAL A 9 0.29 3.97 -14.72
N VAL A 10 -0.28 4.94 -15.41
CA VAL A 10 -0.85 4.75 -16.73
C VAL A 10 0.12 5.13 -17.87
N LEU A 11 1.39 5.41 -17.54
CA LEU A 11 2.42 5.99 -18.43
C LEU A 11 3.11 4.91 -19.25
N LEU A 12 3.24 3.70 -18.70
CA LEU A 12 3.94 2.59 -19.34
C LEU A 12 3.01 1.64 -20.12
N ARG A 13 1.68 1.70 -19.90
CA ARG A 13 0.64 0.79 -20.43
C ARG A 13 1.02 -0.70 -20.46
N LYS A 14 1.94 -1.14 -19.61
CA LYS A 14 2.50 -2.50 -19.62
C LYS A 14 2.32 -3.14 -18.26
N ILE A 15 1.51 -4.19 -18.22
CA ILE A 15 1.39 -5.05 -17.04
C ILE A 15 2.73 -5.78 -16.86
N SER A 16 3.27 -5.73 -15.65
CA SER A 16 4.48 -6.45 -15.26
C SER A 16 4.17 -7.47 -14.17
N THR A 17 5.10 -8.40 -13.94
CA THR A 17 4.99 -9.40 -12.87
C THR A 17 5.45 -8.87 -11.51
N GLY A 18 6.03 -7.66 -11.44
CA GLY A 18 6.62 -7.11 -10.21
C GLY A 18 5.59 -6.81 -9.10
N ALA A 19 4.33 -6.57 -9.46
CA ALA A 19 3.26 -6.26 -8.52
C ALA A 19 2.53 -7.50 -7.94
N GLN A 20 3.00 -8.73 -8.25
CA GLN A 20 2.33 -9.96 -7.82
C GLN A 20 2.14 -10.02 -6.29
N ASN A 21 3.18 -9.69 -5.52
CA ASN A 21 3.13 -9.75 -4.05
C ASN A 21 2.11 -8.74 -3.48
N ASP A 22 2.02 -7.55 -4.06
CA ASP A 22 1.05 -6.54 -3.61
C ASP A 22 -0.39 -6.97 -3.90
N LEU A 23 -0.63 -7.56 -5.07
CA LEU A 23 -1.94 -8.14 -5.42
C LEU A 23 -2.32 -9.29 -4.46
N GLU A 24 -1.36 -10.15 -4.12
CA GLU A 24 -1.58 -11.23 -3.15
C GLU A 24 -1.95 -10.70 -1.76
N LYS A 25 -1.19 -9.70 -1.27
CA LYS A 25 -1.44 -9.07 0.04
C LYS A 25 -2.82 -8.40 0.08
N VAL A 26 -3.13 -7.56 -0.92
CA VAL A 26 -4.42 -6.87 -1.00
C VAL A 26 -5.56 -7.88 -1.03
N THR A 27 -5.44 -8.93 -1.85
CA THR A 27 -6.44 -9.99 -1.93
C THR A 27 -6.64 -10.66 -0.56
N LYS A 28 -5.57 -11.11 0.09
CA LYS A 28 -5.65 -11.75 1.42
C LYS A 28 -6.29 -10.84 2.47
N MET A 29 -5.87 -9.58 2.50
CA MET A 29 -6.42 -8.58 3.44
C MET A 29 -7.91 -8.36 3.22
N THR A 30 -8.36 -8.19 1.97
CA THR A 30 -9.76 -7.95 1.67
C THR A 30 -10.62 -9.19 1.91
N TYR A 31 -10.12 -10.39 1.63
CA TYR A 31 -10.81 -11.63 2.03
C TYR A 31 -10.97 -11.71 3.55
N ALA A 32 -9.96 -11.34 4.34
CA ALA A 32 -10.08 -11.31 5.80
C ALA A 32 -11.16 -10.32 6.25
N GLN A 33 -11.19 -9.12 5.67
CA GLN A 33 -12.21 -8.10 5.97
C GLN A 33 -13.62 -8.62 5.71
N VAL A 34 -13.85 -9.21 4.54
CA VAL A 34 -15.18 -9.64 4.10
C VAL A 34 -15.59 -10.94 4.80
N ALA A 35 -14.76 -11.98 4.75
CA ALA A 35 -15.14 -13.33 5.17
C ALA A 35 -14.87 -13.62 6.66
N VAL A 36 -13.95 -12.89 7.31
CA VAL A 36 -13.55 -13.18 8.70
C VAL A 36 -14.02 -12.10 9.65
N TYR A 37 -13.87 -10.83 9.29
CA TYR A 37 -14.21 -9.70 10.15
C TYR A 37 -15.65 -9.19 9.99
N GLY A 38 -16.39 -9.67 8.99
CA GLY A 38 -17.79 -9.32 8.78
C GLY A 38 -18.02 -7.89 8.27
N PHE A 39 -17.09 -7.35 7.48
CA PHE A 39 -17.18 -5.97 6.98
C PHE A 39 -18.14 -5.82 5.78
N SER A 40 -18.70 -6.92 5.28
CA SER A 40 -19.68 -6.89 4.19
C SER A 40 -21.08 -7.10 4.74
N ASP A 41 -21.97 -6.13 4.50
CA ASP A 41 -23.40 -6.25 4.80
C ASP A 41 -24.06 -7.41 4.04
N LYS A 42 -23.55 -7.77 2.85
CA LYS A 42 -24.09 -8.87 2.03
C LYS A 42 -23.73 -10.25 2.58
N VAL A 43 -22.57 -10.38 3.22
CA VAL A 43 -22.15 -11.60 3.92
C VAL A 43 -22.77 -11.65 5.31
N GLY A 44 -22.92 -10.49 5.96
CA GLY A 44 -23.46 -10.33 7.30
C GLY A 44 -22.40 -10.56 8.39
N LEU A 45 -22.86 -10.58 9.65
CA LEU A 45 -22.01 -10.73 10.84
C LEU A 45 -21.60 -12.19 11.09
N LEU A 46 -21.07 -12.85 10.06
CA LEU A 46 -20.56 -14.22 10.10
C LEU A 46 -19.04 -14.23 9.90
N SER A 47 -18.37 -15.27 10.41
CA SER A 47 -16.92 -15.39 10.33
C SER A 47 -16.52 -16.79 9.83
N PHE A 48 -15.70 -16.81 8.78
CA PHE A 48 -15.22 -18.00 8.08
C PHE A 48 -13.68 -18.01 8.03
N PRO A 49 -12.99 -18.18 9.17
CA PRO A 49 -11.53 -18.24 9.19
C PRO A 49 -11.02 -19.44 8.39
N ARG A 50 -9.90 -19.25 7.68
CA ARG A 50 -9.21 -20.37 7.04
C ARG A 50 -8.63 -21.30 8.10
N ILE A 51 -8.91 -22.59 7.95
CA ILE A 51 -8.34 -23.64 8.80
C ILE A 51 -7.15 -24.23 8.05
N ASP A 52 -5.94 -23.82 8.42
CA ASP A 52 -4.70 -24.22 7.73
C ASP A 52 -4.29 -25.68 7.99
N TYR A 53 -5.00 -26.38 8.88
CA TYR A 53 -4.60 -27.70 9.41
C TYR A 53 -5.30 -28.92 8.81
N ALA A 54 -6.23 -28.76 7.86
CA ALA A 54 -6.97 -29.89 7.32
C ALA A 54 -6.63 -30.16 5.85
N PHE A 55 -6.30 -31.42 5.55
CA PHE A 55 -6.34 -32.01 4.22
C PHE A 55 -7.71 -31.88 3.53
N GLU A 56 -8.73 -31.41 4.25
CA GLU A 56 -10.05 -31.07 3.71
C GLU A 56 -10.08 -29.61 3.26
N MET A 57 -9.89 -29.41 1.96
CA MET A 57 -10.06 -28.14 1.24
C MET A 57 -11.54 -27.74 1.09
N THR A 58 -12.38 -27.93 2.10
CA THR A 58 -13.78 -27.50 2.02
C THR A 58 -13.97 -26.19 2.77
N MET A 59 -14.43 -25.17 2.04
CA MET A 59 -14.78 -23.89 2.67
C MET A 59 -16.02 -24.10 3.54
N PRO A 60 -16.10 -23.49 4.73
CA PRO A 60 -17.21 -23.66 5.66
C PRO A 60 -18.45 -22.85 5.26
N TYR A 61 -18.74 -22.75 3.97
CA TYR A 61 -19.83 -21.98 3.40
C TYR A 61 -20.29 -22.56 2.06
N SER A 62 -21.51 -22.20 1.65
CA SER A 62 -22.08 -22.63 0.37
C SER A 62 -21.37 -21.98 -0.82
N SER A 63 -21.48 -22.59 -2.00
CA SER A 63 -20.99 -21.98 -3.25
C SER A 63 -21.60 -20.59 -3.50
N THR A 64 -22.87 -20.40 -3.15
CA THR A 64 -23.56 -19.10 -3.23
C THR A 64 -22.91 -18.06 -2.33
N THR A 65 -22.61 -18.40 -1.08
CA THR A 65 -21.91 -17.51 -0.15
C THR A 65 -20.50 -17.18 -0.64
N GLY A 66 -19.78 -18.18 -1.16
CA GLY A 66 -18.46 -17.98 -1.78
C GLY A 66 -18.50 -16.97 -2.93
N ALA A 67 -19.49 -17.10 -3.83
CA ALA A 67 -19.66 -16.16 -4.94
C ALA A 67 -19.96 -14.72 -4.46
N ILE A 68 -20.71 -14.56 -3.37
CA ILE A 68 -20.96 -13.25 -2.75
C ILE A 68 -19.66 -12.67 -2.21
N ILE A 69 -18.87 -13.45 -1.46
CA ILE A 69 -17.57 -13.03 -0.94
C ILE A 69 -16.64 -12.58 -2.09
N ASP A 70 -16.53 -13.39 -3.14
CA ASP A 70 -15.68 -13.08 -4.30
C ASP A 70 -16.12 -11.79 -5.02
N SER A 71 -17.43 -11.55 -5.09
CA SER A 71 -17.99 -10.31 -5.65
C SER A 71 -17.62 -9.09 -4.79
N GLU A 72 -17.79 -9.20 -3.48
CA GLU A 72 -17.47 -8.12 -2.53
C GLU A 72 -15.97 -7.78 -2.56
N VAL A 73 -15.11 -8.79 -2.52
CA VAL A 73 -13.66 -8.61 -2.60
C VAL A 73 -13.29 -7.88 -3.89
N ARG A 74 -13.83 -8.29 -5.04
CA ARG A 74 -13.58 -7.62 -6.32
C ARG A 74 -14.06 -6.17 -6.32
N GLU A 75 -15.24 -5.91 -5.75
CA GLU A 75 -15.80 -4.56 -5.64
C GLU A 75 -14.90 -3.64 -4.79
N TRP A 76 -14.44 -4.13 -3.64
CA TRP A 76 -13.57 -3.38 -2.73
C TRP A 76 -12.20 -3.07 -3.34
N VAL A 77 -11.56 -4.09 -3.93
CA VAL A 77 -10.27 -3.91 -4.61
C VAL A 77 -10.42 -2.96 -5.81
N GLY A 78 -11.51 -3.08 -6.57
CA GLY A 78 -11.81 -2.18 -7.68
C GLY A 78 -11.95 -0.72 -7.24
N LYS A 79 -12.74 -0.46 -6.19
CA LYS A 79 -12.88 0.89 -5.61
C LYS A 79 -11.55 1.46 -5.12
N ALA A 80 -10.74 0.64 -4.45
CA ALA A 80 -9.42 1.07 -3.99
C ALA A 80 -8.48 1.39 -5.16
N TYR A 81 -8.53 0.58 -6.22
CA TYR A 81 -7.78 0.82 -7.45
C TYR A 81 -8.20 2.13 -8.11
N ASP A 82 -9.50 2.34 -8.34
CA ASP A 82 -10.02 3.54 -8.98
C ASP A 82 -9.65 4.81 -8.21
N ARG A 83 -9.82 4.78 -6.88
CA ARG A 83 -9.39 5.88 -6.00
C ARG A 83 -7.89 6.15 -6.11
N THR A 84 -7.08 5.09 -6.14
CA THR A 84 -5.62 5.24 -6.24
C THR A 84 -5.21 5.80 -7.59
N VAL A 85 -5.85 5.36 -8.68
CA VAL A 85 -5.62 5.93 -10.02
C VAL A 85 -5.94 7.43 -10.01
N GLN A 86 -7.10 7.82 -9.49
CA GLN A 86 -7.49 9.23 -9.39
C GLN A 86 -6.47 10.05 -8.59
N LEU A 87 -6.02 9.55 -7.44
CA LEU A 87 -5.02 10.23 -6.61
C LEU A 87 -3.68 10.41 -7.34
N ILE A 88 -3.22 9.39 -8.06
CA ILE A 88 -1.98 9.44 -8.83
C ILE A 88 -2.11 10.38 -10.05
N GLU A 89 -3.28 10.42 -10.69
CA GLU A 89 -3.56 11.35 -11.78
C GLU A 89 -3.61 12.81 -11.31
N GLU A 90 -4.24 13.06 -10.15
CA GLU A 90 -4.28 14.38 -9.51
C GLU A 90 -2.88 14.90 -9.18
N HIS A 91 -1.98 14.03 -8.73
CA HIS A 91 -0.61 14.39 -8.35
C HIS A 91 0.45 13.97 -9.37
N LYS A 92 0.08 13.79 -10.64
CA LYS A 92 0.96 13.24 -11.69
C LYS A 92 2.31 13.95 -11.83
N GLU A 93 2.35 15.27 -11.62
CA GLU A 93 3.57 16.08 -11.76
C GLU A 93 4.58 15.74 -10.65
N HIS A 94 4.10 15.60 -9.42
CA HIS A 94 4.95 15.18 -8.30
C HIS A 94 5.47 13.75 -8.48
N VAL A 95 4.62 12.84 -8.98
CA VAL A 95 5.04 11.46 -9.26
C VAL A 95 6.13 11.44 -10.34
N ALA A 96 6.00 12.29 -11.37
CA ALA A 96 7.02 12.45 -12.41
C ALA A 96 8.35 12.96 -11.85
N GLN A 97 8.32 13.99 -11.02
CA GLN A 97 9.52 14.54 -10.39
C GLN A 97 10.24 13.51 -9.51
N ILE A 98 9.49 12.70 -8.75
CA ILE A 98 10.07 11.62 -7.94
C ILE A 98 10.71 10.55 -8.84
N ALA A 99 10.03 10.17 -9.92
CA ALA A 99 10.55 9.18 -10.86
C ALA A 99 11.82 9.65 -11.57
N GLU A 100 11.87 10.92 -12.01
CA GLU A 100 13.07 11.53 -12.58
C GLU A 100 14.22 11.55 -11.57
N LEU A 101 13.93 11.95 -10.32
CA LEU A 101 14.94 11.96 -9.27
C LEU A 101 15.48 10.56 -8.95
N LEU A 102 14.64 9.51 -9.06
CA LEU A 102 15.05 8.12 -8.92
C LEU A 102 15.92 7.61 -10.07
N LEU A 103 15.86 8.23 -11.25
CA LEU A 103 16.79 7.91 -12.35
C LEU A 103 18.19 8.47 -12.08
N GLU A 104 18.29 9.58 -11.35
CA GLU A 104 19.56 10.20 -10.96
C GLU A 104 20.13 9.59 -9.66
N LYS A 105 19.24 9.20 -8.73
CA LYS A 105 19.60 8.74 -7.40
C LYS A 105 18.85 7.46 -7.04
N ASP A 106 19.59 6.36 -6.88
CA ASP A 106 19.02 5.03 -6.57
C ASP A 106 18.21 4.98 -5.25
N ILE A 107 18.49 5.88 -4.30
CA ILE A 107 17.84 5.90 -2.98
C ILE A 107 17.42 7.33 -2.64
N LEU A 108 16.12 7.54 -2.42
CA LEU A 108 15.60 8.81 -1.89
C LEU A 108 15.46 8.75 -0.38
N HIS A 109 15.89 9.82 0.31
CA HIS A 109 15.66 10.00 1.74
C HIS A 109 14.47 10.92 1.99
N GLN A 110 14.04 11.03 3.25
CA GLN A 110 12.89 11.86 3.63
C GLN A 110 13.08 13.32 3.21
N GLU A 111 14.31 13.85 3.31
CA GLU A 111 14.62 15.22 2.91
C GLU A 111 14.41 15.45 1.40
N ASP A 112 14.68 14.43 0.57
CA ASP A 112 14.42 14.49 -0.86
C ASP A 112 12.92 14.53 -1.14
N LEU A 113 12.14 13.72 -0.42
CA LEU A 113 10.69 13.70 -0.54
C LEU A 113 10.08 15.02 -0.08
N VAL A 114 10.52 15.59 1.04
CA VAL A 114 10.03 16.89 1.54
C VAL A 114 10.40 18.03 0.58
N ARG A 115 11.56 17.96 -0.07
CA ARG A 115 11.95 18.94 -1.09
C ARG A 115 11.01 18.93 -2.30
N VAL A 116 10.50 17.77 -2.69
CA VAL A 116 9.64 17.59 -3.88
C VAL A 116 8.15 17.76 -3.54
N LEU A 117 7.71 17.17 -2.42
CA LEU A 117 6.30 17.08 -2.03
C LEU A 117 5.87 18.10 -0.97
N GLY A 118 6.83 18.78 -0.33
CA GLY A 118 6.58 19.59 0.87
C GLY A 118 6.45 18.76 2.16
N GLU A 119 6.17 19.44 3.27
CA GLU A 119 5.87 18.76 4.54
C GLU A 119 4.52 18.05 4.47
N GLY A 120 4.49 16.82 4.99
CA GLY A 120 3.25 16.04 5.05
C GLY A 120 2.20 16.71 5.93
N PRO A 121 0.91 16.74 5.51
CA PRO A 121 -0.15 17.42 6.25
C PRO A 121 -0.56 16.72 7.55
N PHE A 122 -0.13 15.46 7.75
CA PHE A 122 -0.46 14.66 8.93
C PHE A 122 0.76 14.53 9.83
N LYS A 123 0.71 15.16 11.02
CA LYS A 123 1.71 14.95 12.08
C LYS A 123 1.24 13.82 12.98
N SER A 124 2.07 12.78 13.14
CA SER A 124 1.79 11.72 14.11
C SER A 124 2.02 12.22 15.53
N SER A 125 1.15 11.83 16.46
CA SER A 125 1.33 12.09 17.89
C SER A 125 2.45 11.25 18.51
N GLU A 126 2.81 10.14 17.87
CA GLU A 126 3.93 9.30 18.25
C GLU A 126 5.07 9.36 17.23
N PRO A 127 6.33 9.25 17.68
CA PRO A 127 7.48 9.19 16.80
C PRO A 127 7.42 7.93 15.93
N THR A 128 7.54 8.14 14.62
CA THR A 128 7.60 7.07 13.63
C THR A 128 8.87 6.23 13.80
N ASN A 129 8.90 5.04 13.18
CA ASN A 129 10.12 4.23 13.17
C ASN A 129 11.30 4.97 12.53
N TYR A 130 11.02 5.87 11.57
CA TYR A 130 12.03 6.73 10.98
C TYR A 130 12.55 7.78 11.98
N ASP A 131 11.66 8.40 12.76
CA ASP A 131 12.06 9.37 13.79
C ASP A 131 12.94 8.71 14.86
N ARG A 132 12.61 7.49 15.27
CA ARG A 132 13.45 6.70 16.20
C ARG A 132 14.81 6.36 15.59
N PHE A 133 14.83 5.89 14.34
CA PHE A 133 16.08 5.59 13.65
C PHE A 133 16.99 6.82 13.51
N LYS A 134 16.43 8.00 13.21
CA LYS A 134 17.17 9.26 13.18
C LYS A 134 17.76 9.59 14.54
N LEU A 135 16.98 9.49 15.62
CA LEU A 135 17.43 9.74 16.98
C LEU A 135 18.56 8.79 17.40
N GLU A 136 18.45 7.51 17.08
CA GLU A 136 19.48 6.50 17.36
C GLU A 136 20.78 6.78 16.59
N SER A 137 20.67 7.17 15.32
CA SER A 137 21.81 7.52 14.49
C SER A 137 22.55 8.76 15.01
N ILE A 138 21.82 9.78 15.46
CA ILE A 138 22.37 11.00 16.07
C ILE A 138 23.07 10.66 17.39
N GLN A 139 22.45 9.84 18.24
CA GLN A 139 23.04 9.42 19.52
C GLN A 139 24.35 8.64 19.31
N GLY A 140 24.43 7.81 18.27
CA GLY A 140 25.66 7.10 17.89
C GLY A 140 26.78 8.00 17.37
N HIS A 141 26.48 9.19 16.82
CA HIS A 141 27.48 10.18 16.45
C HIS A 141 27.99 10.96 17.67
N ILE A 142 27.11 11.38 18.57
CA ILE A 142 27.47 12.09 19.81
C ILE A 142 28.37 11.23 20.70
N ASN A 143 28.05 9.94 20.85
CA ASN A 143 28.84 9.04 21.70
C ASN A 143 30.25 8.80 21.15
N ARG A 144 30.46 8.85 19.82
CA ARG A 144 31.80 8.68 19.20
C ARG A 144 32.69 9.91 19.34
N GLU A 145 32.12 11.11 19.44
CA GLU A 145 32.88 12.34 19.68
C GLU A 145 33.34 12.47 21.14
N GLN A 146 32.64 11.82 22.09
CA GLN A 146 33.00 11.85 23.52
C GLN A 146 34.08 10.82 23.93
N ASP A 147 34.28 9.76 23.14
CA ASP A 147 35.33 8.73 23.40
C ASP A 147 36.72 9.10 22.84
N CYS A 148 36.84 10.23 22.13
CA CYS A 148 38.10 10.70 21.54
C CYS A 148 38.78 11.82 22.35
N GLY A 149 38.39 12.01 23.63
CA GLY A 149 38.91 13.02 24.56
C GLY A 149 39.79 12.46 25.65
#